data_AF-A0AAN8IPH7-F1
#
_entry.id   AF-A0AAN8IPH7-F1
#
_cell.length_a   1.000
_cell.length_b   1.000
_cell.length_c   1.000
_cell.angle_alpha   90.00
_cell.angle_beta   90.00
_cell.angle_gamma   90.00
#
_symmetry.space_group_name_H-M   'P 1'
#
loop_
_entity.id
_entity.type
_entity.pdbx_description
1 polymer ?
#
loop_
_entity_poly.entity_id
_entity_poly.type
_entity_poly.pdbx_seq_one_letter_code
_entity_poly.pdbx_strand_id
1 'polypeptide(L)'
;MQRWLLPSRALLTARRAASSALDFDLVVIGGGSGGLSCSKAAREYGASVALVDGVVPSPHGTTWGIGGTCANVGCIPKKLMHHAAIVGREVQHASTYGWQNVKKGQHSWKTLVQVVNDRIKANNWIYRVQLNEKGVKYYTAFASFIDNHTIKAVSADKRKTE
;
A
#
# COMPACT_ATOMS: atom_id res chain seq x y z
N MET A 1 -20.64 -38.45 27.08
CA MET A 1 -19.79 -37.24 27.07
C MET A 1 -18.37 -37.62 26.65
N GLN A 2 -18.09 -37.65 25.34
CA GLN A 2 -16.76 -37.95 24.80
C GLN A 2 -15.98 -36.65 24.60
N ARG A 3 -14.93 -36.49 25.39
CA ARG A 3 -13.99 -35.36 25.35
C ARG A 3 -12.88 -35.72 24.37
N TRP A 4 -12.91 -35.15 23.17
CA TRP A 4 -11.84 -35.28 22.19
C TRP A 4 -10.61 -34.50 22.70
N LEU A 5 -9.59 -35.22 23.13
CA LEU A 5 -8.25 -34.69 23.37
C LEU A 5 -7.56 -34.51 22.01
N LEU A 6 -7.35 -33.26 21.59
CA LEU A 6 -6.44 -32.96 20.49
C LEU A 6 -5.00 -33.12 20.98
N PRO A 7 -4.12 -33.81 20.23
CA PRO A 7 -2.71 -33.89 20.59
C PRO A 7 -2.06 -32.51 20.47
N SER A 8 -1.28 -32.17 21.50
CA SER A 8 -0.45 -30.97 21.58
C SER A 8 0.45 -30.86 20.35
N ARG A 9 0.29 -29.76 19.59
CA ARG A 9 1.28 -29.36 18.59
C ARG A 9 2.59 -29.08 19.31
N ALA A 10 3.55 -29.98 19.15
CA ALA A 10 4.94 -29.72 19.50
C ALA A 10 5.41 -28.47 18.73
N LEU A 11 5.61 -27.38 19.46
CA LEU A 11 6.33 -26.21 18.97
C LEU A 11 7.77 -26.65 18.76
N LEU A 12 8.16 -26.87 17.50
CA LEU A 12 9.55 -26.96 17.09
C LEU A 12 10.18 -25.57 17.30
N THR A 13 10.65 -25.30 18.51
CA THR A 13 11.58 -24.21 18.78
C THR A 13 12.94 -24.59 18.23
N ALA A 14 13.15 -24.32 16.94
CA ALA A 14 14.48 -24.24 16.38
C ALA A 14 15.20 -23.08 17.09
N ARG A 15 16.01 -23.42 18.11
CA ARG A 15 16.95 -22.49 18.74
C ARG A 15 17.96 -22.07 17.67
N ARG A 16 17.79 -20.86 17.13
CA ARG A 16 18.79 -20.21 16.29
C ARG A 16 20.02 -19.93 17.16
N ALA A 17 21.18 -20.46 16.75
CA ALA A 17 22.47 -20.16 17.35
C ALA A 17 22.76 -18.66 17.26
N ALA A 18 23.42 -18.13 18.29
CA ALA A 18 23.70 -16.71 18.48
C ALA A 18 24.51 -16.14 17.30
N SER A 19 23.84 -15.30 16.52
CA SER A 19 24.43 -14.26 15.68
C SER A 19 23.79 -12.96 16.16
N SER A 20 24.54 -11.86 16.21
CA SER A 20 24.10 -10.51 16.61
C SER A 20 22.58 -10.31 16.42
N ALA A 21 21.87 -9.96 17.49
CA ALA A 21 20.41 -9.87 17.49
C ALA A 21 19.91 -9.12 16.26
N LEU A 22 19.14 -9.79 15.40
CA LEU A 22 18.55 -9.17 14.22
C LEU A 22 17.60 -8.06 14.69
N ASP A 23 17.67 -6.88 14.05
CA ASP A 23 16.85 -5.73 14.44
C ASP A 23 15.34 -5.94 14.22
N PHE A 24 15.00 -6.81 13.26
CA PHE A 24 13.63 -7.14 12.88
C PHE A 24 13.49 -8.63 12.57
N ASP A 25 12.32 -9.18 12.87
CA ASP A 25 11.92 -10.53 12.46
C ASP A 25 11.60 -10.60 10.95
N LEU A 26 11.10 -9.50 10.39
CA LEU A 26 10.78 -9.39 8.97
C LEU A 26 11.08 -7.99 8.42
N VAL A 27 11.79 -7.96 7.29
CA VAL A 27 11.95 -6.75 6.47
C VAL A 27 11.19 -6.95 5.16
N VAL A 28 10.28 -6.02 4.86
CA VAL A 28 9.49 -6.01 3.63
C VAL A 28 10.00 -4.89 2.73
N ILE A 29 10.51 -5.27 1.55
CA ILE A 29 10.98 -4.34 0.52
C ILE A 29 9.85 -4.11 -0.49
N GLY A 30 9.26 -2.91 -0.45
CA GLY A 30 8.18 -2.45 -1.32
C GLY A 30 6.86 -2.23 -0.56
N GLY A 31 6.39 -0.98 -0.52
CA GLY A 31 5.14 -0.54 0.10
C GLY A 31 3.90 -0.62 -0.79
N GLY A 32 3.87 -1.61 -1.69
CA GLY A 32 2.73 -1.90 -2.54
C GLY A 32 1.67 -2.77 -1.87
N SER A 33 0.65 -3.18 -2.63
CA SER A 33 -0.46 -4.01 -2.11
C SER A 33 0.01 -5.28 -1.39
N GLY A 34 1.00 -5.99 -1.95
CA GLY A 34 1.58 -7.18 -1.33
C GLY A 34 2.33 -6.87 -0.04
N GLY A 35 3.26 -5.91 -0.09
CA GLY A 35 4.08 -5.57 1.08
C GLY A 35 3.28 -4.99 2.23
N LEU A 36 2.34 -4.07 1.97
CA LEU A 36 1.42 -3.56 2.99
C LEU A 36 0.61 -4.67 3.65
N SER A 37 0.12 -5.65 2.87
CA SER A 37 -0.66 -6.76 3.41
C SER A 37 0.21 -7.69 4.25
N CYS A 38 1.39 -8.04 3.74
CA CYS A 38 2.37 -8.89 4.42
C CYS A 38 2.82 -8.29 5.76
N SER A 39 3.24 -7.01 5.77
CA SER A 39 3.71 -6.36 7.00
C SER A 39 2.63 -6.28 8.07
N LYS A 40 1.39 -5.96 7.68
CA LYS A 40 0.28 -5.88 8.62
C LYS A 40 -0.08 -7.24 9.20
N ALA A 41 -0.10 -8.29 8.38
CA ALA A 41 -0.35 -9.66 8.84
C ALA A 41 0.77 -10.16 9.76
N ALA A 42 2.04 -9.91 9.41
CA ALA A 42 3.18 -10.31 10.26
C ALA A 42 3.11 -9.66 11.66
N ARG A 43 2.70 -8.39 11.76
CA ARG A 43 2.46 -7.71 13.04
C ARG A 43 1.33 -8.33 13.86
N GLU A 44 0.28 -8.85 13.21
CA GLU A 44 -0.81 -9.56 13.91
C GLU A 44 -0.32 -10.85 14.58
N TYR A 45 0.75 -11.47 14.08
CA TYR A 45 1.41 -12.63 14.69
C TYR A 45 2.56 -12.26 15.64
N GLY A 46 2.73 -10.98 15.96
CA GLY A 46 3.71 -10.51 16.96
C GLY A 46 5.12 -10.26 16.44
N ALA A 47 5.41 -10.47 15.15
CA ALA A 47 6.72 -10.19 14.58
C ALA A 47 7.07 -8.70 14.66
N SER A 48 8.34 -8.36 14.85
CA SER A 48 8.88 -7.02 14.61
C SER A 48 9.09 -6.82 13.10
N VAL A 49 8.56 -5.73 12.54
CA VAL A 49 8.51 -5.54 11.08
C VAL A 49 9.02 -4.16 10.67
N ALA A 50 9.94 -4.15 9.71
CA ALA A 50 10.28 -2.97 8.92
C ALA A 50 9.69 -3.07 7.52
N LEU A 51 9.10 -1.99 7.01
CA LEU A 51 8.68 -1.85 5.62
C LEU A 51 9.46 -0.70 5.00
N VAL A 52 10.14 -0.97 3.89
CA VAL A 52 10.93 0.02 3.14
C VAL A 52 10.27 0.24 1.78
N ASP A 53 9.92 1.48 1.45
CA ASP A 53 9.32 1.83 0.16
C ASP A 53 10.02 3.03 -0.49
N GLY A 54 10.30 2.90 -1.78
CA GLY A 54 10.93 3.94 -2.59
C GLY A 54 10.31 3.95 -3.98
N VAL A 55 9.95 5.14 -4.47
CA VAL A 55 9.37 5.33 -5.80
C VAL A 55 10.39 6.03 -6.66
N VAL A 56 10.87 5.33 -7.69
CA VAL A 56 11.72 5.94 -8.72
C VAL A 56 10.84 6.88 -9.54
N PRO A 57 11.21 8.17 -9.69
CA PRO A 57 10.47 9.07 -10.55
C PRO A 57 10.42 8.58 -11.99
N SER A 58 9.33 8.86 -12.69
CA SER A 58 9.24 8.60 -14.14
C SER A 58 10.25 9.48 -14.92
N PRO A 59 10.46 9.23 -16.22
CA PRO A 59 11.29 10.10 -17.07
C PRO A 59 10.84 11.57 -17.08
N HIS A 60 9.57 11.84 -16.77
CA HIS A 60 9.00 13.19 -16.66
C HIS A 60 9.01 13.74 -15.22
N GLY A 61 9.69 13.06 -14.29
CA GLY A 61 9.81 13.48 -12.89
C GLY A 61 8.57 13.23 -12.04
N THR A 62 7.56 12.52 -12.53
CA THR A 62 6.37 12.20 -11.72
C THR A 62 6.70 11.13 -10.67
N THR A 63 6.20 11.34 -9.46
CA THR A 63 6.35 10.42 -8.32
C THR A 63 5.06 10.39 -7.50
N TRP A 64 4.96 9.48 -6.54
CA TRP A 64 3.79 9.28 -5.69
C TRP A 64 4.17 8.72 -4.31
N GLY A 65 3.18 8.60 -3.43
CA GLY A 65 3.37 8.10 -2.06
C GLY A 65 3.17 6.59 -1.89
N ILE A 66 3.25 6.12 -0.65
CA ILE A 66 3.04 4.71 -0.27
C ILE A 66 1.71 4.14 -0.78
N GLY A 67 1.67 2.83 -1.05
CA GLY A 67 0.50 2.13 -1.59
C GLY A 67 0.81 1.39 -2.89
N GLY A 68 1.97 1.66 -3.48
CA GLY A 68 2.44 1.09 -4.74
C GLY A 68 1.56 1.44 -5.94
N THR A 69 1.70 0.64 -6.99
CA THR A 69 1.11 0.92 -8.31
C THR A 69 -0.42 1.01 -8.24
N CYS A 70 -1.10 0.02 -7.67
CA CYS A 70 -2.57 -0.07 -7.73
C CYS A 70 -3.25 1.13 -7.06
N ALA A 71 -2.69 1.65 -5.96
CA ALA A 71 -3.24 2.79 -5.24
C ALA A 71 -3.00 4.13 -5.94
N ASN A 72 -1.82 4.30 -6.56
CA ASN A 72 -1.37 5.61 -7.04
C ASN A 72 -1.55 5.80 -8.55
N VAL A 73 -1.26 4.79 -9.36
CA VAL A 73 -1.17 4.90 -10.84
C VAL A 73 -1.78 3.71 -11.57
N GLY A 74 -2.54 2.88 -10.85
CA GLY A 74 -3.14 1.66 -11.37
C GLY A 74 -4.63 1.61 -11.11
N CYS A 75 -5.09 0.57 -10.41
CA CYS A 75 -6.50 0.23 -10.28
C CYS A 75 -7.38 1.37 -9.76
N ILE A 76 -6.94 2.11 -8.73
CA ILE A 76 -7.74 3.15 -8.08
C ILE A 76 -8.00 4.33 -9.04
N PRO A 77 -6.98 5.06 -9.54
CA PRO A 77 -7.24 6.14 -10.49
C PRO A 77 -7.94 5.64 -11.77
N LYS A 78 -7.55 4.47 -12.27
CA LYS A 78 -8.18 3.85 -13.45
C LYS A 78 -9.68 3.66 -13.25
N LYS A 79 -10.10 3.10 -12.12
CA LYS A 79 -11.53 2.84 -11.85
C LYS A 79 -12.31 4.14 -11.65
N LEU A 80 -11.72 5.15 -11.01
CA LEU A 80 -12.37 6.46 -10.83
C LEU A 80 -12.56 7.18 -12.17
N MET A 81 -11.53 7.19 -13.03
CA MET A 81 -11.64 7.77 -14.37
C MET A 81 -12.65 7.00 -15.24
N HIS A 82 -12.65 5.67 -15.17
CA HIS A 82 -13.65 4.84 -15.83
C HIS A 82 -15.07 5.14 -15.34
N HIS A 83 -15.25 5.33 -14.03
CA HIS A 83 -16.55 5.68 -13.47
C HIS A 83 -17.04 7.05 -13.94
N ALA A 84 -16.16 8.05 -14.08
CA ALA A 84 -16.53 9.34 -14.66
C ALA A 84 -17.09 9.20 -16.10
N ALA A 85 -16.52 8.30 -16.90
CA ALA A 85 -17.03 7.99 -18.23
C ALA A 85 -18.42 7.31 -18.18
N ILE A 86 -18.63 6.38 -17.25
CA ILE A 86 -19.95 5.76 -17.01
C ILE A 86 -20.97 6.84 -16.65
N VAL A 87 -20.67 7.73 -15.70
CA VAL A 87 -21.57 8.84 -15.31
C VAL A 87 -21.95 9.68 -16.53
N GLY A 88 -20.99 10.02 -17.39
CA GLY A 88 -21.27 10.76 -18.62
C GLY A 88 -22.18 10.04 -19.63
N ARG A 89 -22.24 8.70 -19.59
CA ARG A 89 -23.17 7.87 -20.37
C ARG A 89 -24.55 7.80 -19.71
N GLU A 90 -24.59 7.55 -18.40
CA GLU A 90 -25.86 7.43 -17.66
C GLU A 90 -26.67 8.74 -17.69
N VAL A 91 -26.00 9.89 -17.68
CA VAL A 91 -26.65 11.20 -17.87
C VAL A 91 -27.41 11.28 -19.21
N GLN A 92 -26.96 10.57 -20.26
CA GLN A 92 -27.67 10.52 -21.55
C GLN A 92 -28.90 9.61 -21.51
N HIS A 93 -28.87 8.57 -20.69
CA HIS A 93 -29.98 7.63 -20.53
C HIS A 93 -30.95 8.05 -19.43
N ALA A 94 -30.67 9.12 -18.67
CA ALA A 94 -31.47 9.52 -17.52
C ALA A 94 -32.97 9.63 -17.85
N SER A 95 -33.33 10.18 -19.03
CA SER A 95 -34.73 10.32 -19.45
C SER A 95 -35.46 8.98 -19.67
N THR A 96 -34.76 7.90 -20.06
CA THR A 96 -35.41 6.59 -20.25
C THR A 96 -35.83 5.96 -18.93
N TYR A 97 -35.26 6.41 -17.82
CA TYR A 97 -35.61 6.00 -16.46
C TYR A 97 -36.50 7.03 -15.74
N GLY A 98 -37.10 7.97 -16.47
CA GLY A 98 -38.03 8.95 -15.92
C GLY A 98 -37.39 10.18 -15.27
N TRP A 99 -36.06 10.32 -15.32
CA TRP A 99 -35.41 11.54 -14.83
C TRP A 99 -35.64 12.70 -15.80
N GLN A 100 -36.28 13.75 -15.31
CA GLN A 100 -36.57 14.96 -16.08
C GLN A 100 -35.50 16.03 -15.85
N ASN A 101 -35.31 16.91 -16.85
CA ASN A 101 -34.40 18.06 -16.79
C ASN A 101 -32.91 17.75 -16.57
N VAL A 102 -32.48 16.49 -16.72
CA VAL A 102 -31.07 16.10 -16.72
C VAL A 102 -30.47 16.42 -18.09
N LYS A 103 -29.42 17.26 -18.12
CA LYS A 103 -28.71 17.64 -19.35
C LYS A 103 -27.23 17.30 -19.22
N LYS A 104 -26.65 16.71 -20.27
CA LYS A 104 -25.21 16.46 -20.34
C LYS A 104 -24.45 17.79 -20.46
N GLY A 105 -23.78 18.18 -19.37
CA GLY A 105 -22.88 19.33 -19.36
C GLY A 105 -21.50 19.02 -19.97
N GLN A 106 -20.59 19.99 -19.90
CA GLN A 106 -19.19 19.80 -20.28
C GLN A 106 -18.42 19.05 -19.17
N HIS A 107 -17.48 18.18 -19.57
CA HIS A 107 -16.63 17.47 -18.63
C HIS A 107 -15.30 18.21 -18.41
N SER A 108 -15.00 18.57 -17.16
CA SER A 108 -13.74 19.20 -16.78
C SER A 108 -12.69 18.15 -16.42
N TRP A 109 -11.66 18.01 -17.27
CA TRP A 109 -10.49 17.16 -16.98
C TRP A 109 -9.79 17.58 -15.68
N LYS A 110 -9.63 18.90 -15.46
CA LYS A 110 -8.99 19.45 -14.27
C LYS A 110 -9.72 19.02 -12.99
N THR A 111 -11.05 19.07 -12.99
CA THR A 111 -11.87 18.67 -11.84
C THR A 111 -11.75 17.17 -11.58
N LEU A 112 -11.82 16.34 -12.62
CA LEU A 112 -11.66 14.89 -12.49
C LEU A 112 -10.29 14.52 -11.88
N VAL A 113 -9.21 15.06 -12.44
CA VAL A 113 -7.85 14.80 -11.95
C VAL A 113 -7.68 15.25 -10.52
N GLN A 114 -8.24 16.40 -10.14
CA GLN A 114 -8.21 16.89 -8.76
C GLN A 114 -8.86 15.88 -7.79
N VAL A 115 -10.09 15.45 -8.08
CA VAL A 115 -10.83 14.47 -7.25
C VAL A 115 -10.08 13.14 -7.14
N VAL A 116 -9.51 12.67 -8.25
CA VAL A 116 -8.71 11.43 -8.28
C VAL A 116 -7.46 11.56 -7.42
N ASN A 117 -6.72 12.67 -7.56
CA ASN A 117 -5.51 12.92 -6.78
C ASN A 117 -5.79 13.08 -5.29
N ASP A 118 -6.91 13.72 -4.92
CA ASP A 118 -7.30 13.87 -3.52
C ASP A 118 -7.64 12.51 -2.89
N ARG A 119 -8.29 11.62 -3.66
CA ARG A 119 -8.52 10.23 -3.21
C ARG A 119 -7.20 9.46 -3.05
N ILE A 120 -6.25 9.62 -3.96
CA ILE A 120 -4.93 8.97 -3.86
C ILE A 120 -4.21 9.44 -2.59
N LYS A 121 -4.17 10.76 -2.35
CA LYS A 121 -3.55 11.34 -1.14
C LYS A 121 -4.18 10.83 0.14
N ALA A 122 -5.51 10.76 0.18
CA ALA A 122 -6.25 10.20 1.31
C ALA A 122 -5.85 8.73 1.56
N ASN A 123 -5.77 7.91 0.51
CA ASN A 123 -5.32 6.53 0.63
C ASN A 123 -3.87 6.42 1.12
N ASN A 124 -2.95 7.24 0.59
CA ASN A 124 -1.56 7.24 1.05
C ASN A 124 -1.47 7.56 2.56
N TRP A 125 -2.27 8.53 3.03
CA TRP A 125 -2.35 8.86 4.45
C TRP A 125 -2.89 7.70 5.28
N ILE A 126 -4.00 7.07 4.86
CA ILE A 126 -4.59 5.91 5.55
C ILE A 126 -3.58 4.78 5.68
N TYR A 127 -2.80 4.48 4.64
CA TYR A 127 -1.78 3.43 4.73
C TYR A 127 -0.70 3.75 5.76
N ARG A 128 -0.25 5.01 5.86
CA ARG A 128 0.72 5.43 6.88
C ARG A 128 0.14 5.27 8.29
N VAL A 129 -1.10 5.67 8.50
CA VAL A 129 -1.81 5.52 9.77
C VAL A 129 -1.91 4.04 10.16
N GLN A 130 -2.38 3.19 9.25
CA GLN A 130 -2.52 1.74 9.50
C GLN A 130 -1.18 1.06 9.84
N LEU A 131 -0.09 1.44 9.18
CA LEU A 131 1.24 0.92 9.50
C LEU A 131 1.68 1.36 10.88
N ASN A 132 1.49 2.63 11.23
CA ASN A 132 1.83 3.18 12.53
C ASN A 132 1.01 2.54 13.66
N GLU A 133 -0.30 2.41 13.49
CA GLU A 133 -1.20 1.74 14.46
C GLU A 133 -0.80 0.28 14.71
N LYS A 134 -0.37 -0.43 13.67
CA LYS A 134 0.12 -1.82 13.81
C LYS A 134 1.56 -1.87 14.31
N GLY A 135 2.27 -0.75 14.46
CA GLY A 135 3.67 -0.71 14.89
C GLY A 135 4.65 -1.25 13.85
N VAL A 136 4.34 -1.14 12.55
CA VAL A 136 5.31 -1.39 11.48
C VAL A 136 6.22 -0.18 11.36
N LYS A 137 7.55 -0.36 11.43
CA LYS A 137 8.48 0.73 11.15
C LYS A 137 8.54 0.98 9.65
N TYR A 138 8.09 2.15 9.21
CA TYR A 138 8.02 2.52 7.81
C TYR A 138 9.18 3.46 7.42
N TYR A 139 9.95 3.07 6.41
CA TYR A 139 11.07 3.84 5.86
C TYR A 139 10.78 4.24 4.42
N THR A 140 10.94 5.53 4.12
CA THR A 140 10.89 6.04 2.73
C THR A 140 12.31 6.03 2.15
N ALA A 141 12.70 4.90 1.56
CA ALA A 141 14.06 4.62 1.10
C ALA A 141 14.09 3.53 0.02
N PHE A 142 15.23 3.40 -0.66
CA PHE A 142 15.53 2.28 -1.53
C PHE A 142 16.38 1.27 -0.76
N ALA A 143 15.96 0.00 -0.79
CA ALA A 143 16.68 -1.08 -0.13
C ALA A 143 17.46 -1.95 -1.14
N SER A 144 18.61 -2.44 -0.72
CA SER A 144 19.40 -3.45 -1.44
C SER A 144 20.00 -4.44 -0.44
N PHE A 145 20.07 -5.72 -0.80
CA PHE A 145 20.76 -6.72 0.02
C PHE A 145 22.27 -6.47 -0.04
N ILE A 146 22.92 -6.52 1.12
CA ILE A 146 24.39 -6.53 1.21
C ILE A 146 24.91 -7.92 1.58
N ASP A 147 24.10 -8.72 2.27
CA ASP A 147 24.34 -10.13 2.56
C ASP A 147 22.99 -10.86 2.83
N ASN A 148 23.05 -12.08 3.37
CA ASN A 148 21.88 -12.94 3.61
C ASN A 148 20.89 -12.39 4.65
N HIS A 149 21.31 -11.52 5.56
CA HIS A 149 20.51 -11.04 6.68
C HIS A 149 20.60 -9.53 6.90
N THR A 150 21.28 -8.79 6.02
CA THR A 150 21.41 -7.35 6.11
C THR A 150 21.03 -6.68 4.80
N ILE A 151 20.25 -5.60 4.92
CA ILE A 151 19.90 -4.69 3.83
C ILE A 151 20.49 -3.32 4.12
N LYS A 152 20.85 -2.60 3.05
CA LYS A 152 21.19 -1.18 3.11
C LYS A 152 20.00 -0.37 2.63
N ALA A 153 19.59 0.64 3.41
CA ALA A 153 18.54 1.58 3.03
C ALA A 153 19.13 2.96 2.67
N VAL A 154 18.84 3.44 1.46
CA VAL A 154 19.24 4.77 1.01
C VAL A 154 18.01 5.64 0.93
N SER A 155 17.93 6.69 1.76
CA SER A 155 16.77 7.61 1.74
C SER A 155 16.50 8.13 0.34
N ALA A 156 15.23 8.10 -0.05
CA ALA A 156 14.79 8.62 -1.34
C ALA A 156 15.08 10.13 -1.50
N ASP A 157 15.22 10.87 -0.38
CA ASP A 157 15.57 12.30 -0.36
C ASP A 157 17.09 12.57 -0.37
N LYS A 158 17.94 11.54 -0.49
CA LYS A 158 19.42 11.63 -0.43
C LYS A 158 20.01 12.30 0.83
N ARG A 159 19.22 12.60 1.86
CA ARG A 159 19.68 13.34 3.06
C ARG A 159 20.18 12.47 4.22
N LYS A 160 19.84 11.17 4.28
CA LYS A 160 20.37 10.23 5.29
C LYS A 160 20.44 8.81 4.75
N THR A 161 21.56 8.14 5.00
CA THR A 161 21.73 6.70 4.85
C THR A 161 21.75 6.09 6.24
N GLU A 162 20.90 5.09 6.47
CA GLU A 162 20.85 4.29 7.71
C GLU A 162 20.91 2.80 7.33
#